data_AF-A0A9X4KDT4-F1
#
_entry.id   AF-A0A9X4KDT4-F1
#
_cell.length_a   1.000
_cell.length_b   1.000
_cell.length_c   1.000
_cell.angle_alpha   90.00
_cell.angle_beta   90.00
_cell.angle_gamma   90.00
#
_symmetry.space_group_name_H-M   'P 1'
#
loop_
_entity.id
_entity.type
_entity.pdbx_description
1 polymer ?
#
loop_
_entity_poly.entity_id
_entity_poly.type
_entity_poly.pdbx_seq_one_letter_code
_entity_poly.pdbx_strand_id
1 'polypeptide(L)'
;MRDAKTRYFPKAYDFHRSSESEWWVVLSQEKYRFAKFSFWTEKEFIHCGYYVEKGYGSGEGNSSLHEQMMDKSWDWHEFSASMINGEIDSLLKQFSFPIHIILTDGGLGGNLNRIEFALENGKLKFQNTSHQIDTSFEDLKNCSSFIDIAMVLQNEKWQEYWINFYIHTPFLPDESGWDADDISRNFLMHFEKWINKPKKKIK
;
A
#
# COMPACT_ATOMS: atom_id res chain seq x y z
N MET A 1 16.84 10.14 18.75
CA MET A 1 17.58 9.01 19.36
C MET A 1 17.12 7.75 18.62
N ARG A 2 17.87 7.27 17.61
CA ARG A 2 17.47 6.13 16.76
C ARG A 2 17.78 4.84 17.52
N ASP A 3 16.78 3.97 17.71
CA ASP A 3 16.95 2.68 18.35
C ASP A 3 17.73 1.74 17.41
N ALA A 4 18.87 1.22 17.86
CA ALA A 4 19.87 0.53 17.05
C ALA A 4 19.47 -0.90 16.60
N LYS A 5 18.18 -1.23 16.55
CA LYS A 5 17.69 -2.61 16.36
C LYS A 5 16.75 -2.84 15.18
N THR A 6 16.22 -1.79 14.54
CA THR A 6 15.44 -1.98 13.31
C THR A 6 16.38 -2.12 12.12
N ARG A 7 16.46 -3.32 11.54
CA ARG A 7 17.15 -3.55 10.25
C ARG A 7 16.12 -3.59 9.14
N TYR A 8 16.27 -2.69 8.19
CA TYR A 8 15.52 -2.65 6.95
C TYR A 8 16.21 -3.52 5.89
N PHE A 9 15.44 -4.35 5.18
CA PHE A 9 15.95 -5.21 4.11
C PHE A 9 15.34 -4.77 2.77
N PRO A 10 16.15 -4.30 1.80
CA PRO A 10 15.67 -4.04 0.45
C PRO A 10 15.36 -5.38 -0.24
N LYS A 11 14.21 -5.46 -0.90
CA LYS A 11 13.75 -6.61 -1.69
C LYS A 11 13.12 -6.10 -2.99
N ALA A 12 13.38 -6.76 -4.11
CA ALA A 12 12.65 -6.51 -5.35
C ALA A 12 11.23 -7.10 -5.27
N TYR A 13 10.24 -6.39 -5.81
CA TYR A 13 8.84 -6.86 -5.94
C TYR A 13 8.76 -8.18 -6.72
N ASP A 14 9.46 -8.25 -7.85
CA ASP A 14 9.62 -9.47 -8.65
C ASP A 14 11.09 -9.90 -8.66
N PHE A 15 11.37 -11.08 -8.12
CA PHE A 15 12.71 -11.69 -8.14
C PHE A 15 13.22 -11.97 -9.56
N HIS A 16 12.33 -12.02 -10.55
CA HIS A 16 12.64 -12.32 -11.95
C HIS A 16 12.85 -11.08 -12.84
N ARG A 17 12.49 -9.87 -12.36
CA ARG A 17 12.65 -8.60 -13.10
C ARG A 17 13.22 -7.50 -12.20
N SER A 18 14.39 -7.75 -11.64
CA SER A 18 15.06 -6.85 -10.69
C SER A 18 15.51 -5.51 -11.28
N SER A 19 15.50 -5.31 -12.61
CA SER A 19 15.92 -4.08 -13.28
C SER A 19 14.80 -3.10 -13.61
N GLU A 20 13.53 -3.50 -13.48
CA GLU A 20 12.34 -2.67 -13.76
C GLU A 20 11.58 -2.31 -12.46
N SER A 21 12.27 -2.42 -11.34
CA SER A 21 11.69 -2.96 -10.12
C SER A 21 11.08 -1.92 -9.20
N GLU A 22 9.85 -2.18 -8.81
CA GLU A 22 9.33 -1.74 -7.54
C GLU A 22 10.20 -2.36 -6.42
N TRP A 23 10.81 -1.52 -5.59
CA TRP A 23 11.64 -1.92 -4.45
C TRP A 23 10.83 -1.82 -3.18
N TRP A 24 10.91 -2.86 -2.37
CA TRP A 24 10.32 -2.93 -1.06
C TRP A 24 11.37 -2.82 0.02
N VAL A 25 11.13 -2.00 1.02
CA VAL A 25 11.92 -1.99 2.24
C VAL A 25 11.09 -2.67 3.33
N VAL A 26 11.51 -3.87 3.72
CA VAL A 26 10.76 -4.76 4.62
C VAL A 26 11.56 -5.05 5.88
N LEU A 27 10.89 -5.19 7.03
CA LEU A 27 11.51 -5.56 8.30
C LEU A 27 11.56 -7.08 8.56
N SER A 28 11.12 -7.87 7.59
CA SER A 28 10.95 -9.33 7.71
C SER A 28 11.42 -10.05 6.45
N GLN A 29 11.85 -11.31 6.61
CA GLN A 29 12.11 -12.23 5.50
C GLN A 29 10.81 -12.72 4.84
N GLU A 30 9.67 -12.62 5.52
CA GLU A 30 8.36 -12.92 4.97
C GLU A 30 8.01 -11.95 3.82
N LYS A 31 7.29 -12.47 2.82
CA LYS A 31 6.96 -11.73 1.59
C LYS A 31 5.63 -11.00 1.69
N TYR A 32 4.65 -11.62 2.33
CA TYR A 32 3.28 -11.11 2.47
C TYR A 32 3.02 -10.62 3.89
N ARG A 33 1.83 -10.09 4.17
CA ARG A 33 1.31 -9.79 5.54
C ARG A 33 1.86 -8.53 6.20
N PHE A 34 2.98 -8.00 5.72
CA PHE A 34 3.63 -6.82 6.29
C PHE A 34 3.43 -5.61 5.43
N ALA A 35 3.27 -4.47 6.09
CA ALA A 35 3.45 -3.19 5.45
C ALA A 35 4.93 -2.96 5.07
N LYS A 36 5.14 -2.24 3.98
CA LYS A 36 6.47 -2.01 3.37
C LYS A 36 6.55 -0.57 2.90
N PHE A 37 7.77 -0.04 2.80
CA PHE A 37 7.97 1.11 1.91
C PHE A 37 8.13 0.60 0.49
N SER A 38 7.44 1.21 -0.46
CA SER A 38 7.55 0.90 -1.89
C SER A 38 8.21 2.05 -2.65
N PHE A 39 9.03 1.72 -3.64
CA PHE A 39 9.71 2.68 -4.51
C PHE A 39 9.69 2.19 -5.94
N TRP A 40 9.30 3.00 -6.91
CA TRP A 40 9.41 2.66 -8.33
C TRP A 40 9.71 3.90 -9.14
N THR A 41 10.10 3.71 -10.40
CA THR A 41 10.30 4.82 -11.33
C THR A 41 9.22 4.79 -12.40
N GLU A 42 8.71 5.95 -12.74
CA GLU A 42 7.79 6.12 -13.87
C GLU A 42 8.22 7.37 -14.64
N LYS A 43 8.71 7.15 -15.88
CA LYS A 43 9.36 8.19 -16.69
C LYS A 43 10.53 8.84 -15.94
N GLU A 44 10.36 10.10 -15.55
CA GLU A 44 11.34 10.94 -14.85
C GLU A 44 11.06 11.02 -13.34
N PHE A 45 9.94 10.48 -12.86
CA PHE A 45 9.56 10.52 -11.47
C PHE A 45 10.03 9.27 -10.71
N ILE A 46 10.54 9.48 -9.51
CA ILE A 46 10.66 8.45 -8.48
C ILE A 46 9.41 8.52 -7.63
N HIS A 47 8.66 7.43 -7.59
CA HIS A 47 7.54 7.26 -6.69
C HIS A 47 8.06 6.57 -5.44
N CYS A 48 7.70 7.09 -4.28
CA CYS A 48 7.91 6.39 -3.03
C CYS A 48 6.66 6.43 -2.18
N GLY A 49 6.47 5.40 -1.37
CA GLY A 49 5.19 5.13 -0.76
C GLY A 49 5.21 4.18 0.42
N TYR A 50 4.03 4.06 0.99
CA TYR A 50 3.62 3.00 1.87
C TYR A 50 2.82 1.97 1.07
N TYR A 51 3.10 0.69 1.32
CA TYR A 51 2.44 -0.44 0.69
C TYR A 51 1.92 -1.41 1.75
N VAL A 52 0.72 -1.93 1.54
CA VAL A 52 0.14 -3.00 2.37
C VAL A 52 -0.75 -3.91 1.53
N GLU A 53 -0.73 -5.20 1.87
CA GLU A 53 -1.50 -6.24 1.18
C GLU A 53 -2.71 -6.64 2.02
N LYS A 54 -3.89 -6.67 1.40
CA LYS A 54 -5.04 -7.45 1.85
C LYS A 54 -4.98 -8.81 1.17
N GLY A 55 -4.82 -9.87 1.96
CA GLY A 55 -4.92 -11.23 1.45
C GLY A 55 -6.36 -11.70 1.27
N TYR A 56 -6.51 -13.00 1.07
CA TYR A 56 -7.83 -13.62 0.98
C TYR A 56 -8.48 -13.70 2.37
N GLY A 57 -9.79 -13.47 2.43
CA GLY A 57 -10.58 -13.69 3.64
C GLY A 57 -10.67 -15.18 3.99
N SER A 58 -11.22 -15.51 5.16
CA SER A 58 -11.40 -16.89 5.62
C SER A 58 -12.49 -17.62 4.80
N GLY A 59 -12.18 -18.00 3.57
CA GLY A 59 -13.00 -18.86 2.72
C GLY A 59 -12.54 -20.33 2.79
N GLU A 60 -13.48 -21.26 2.68
CA GLU A 60 -13.22 -22.68 2.45
C GLU A 60 -12.76 -22.90 1.00
N GLY A 61 -11.53 -22.53 0.66
CA GLY A 61 -11.08 -22.59 -0.73
C GLY A 61 -9.57 -22.65 -0.85
N ASN A 62 -9.06 -23.81 -1.29
CA ASN A 62 -7.66 -24.10 -1.59
C ASN A 62 -6.69 -24.07 -0.39
N SER A 63 -6.42 -25.26 0.15
CA SER A 63 -5.31 -25.51 1.10
C SER A 63 -3.93 -25.09 0.57
N SER A 64 -3.77 -24.93 -0.76
CA SER A 64 -2.54 -24.45 -1.40
C SER A 64 -2.28 -22.95 -1.21
N LEU A 65 -3.25 -22.15 -0.74
CA LEU A 65 -3.11 -20.71 -0.54
C LEU A 65 -3.07 -20.32 0.95
N HIS A 66 -2.82 -21.26 1.86
CA HIS A 66 -2.88 -21.01 3.31
C HIS A 66 -1.99 -19.82 3.77
N GLU A 67 -0.83 -19.61 3.14
CA GLU A 67 0.04 -18.48 3.49
C GLU A 67 -0.56 -17.11 3.08
N GLN A 68 -1.46 -17.12 2.09
CA GLN A 68 -2.13 -15.96 1.49
C GLN A 68 -3.48 -15.65 2.15
N MET A 69 -3.97 -16.56 3.00
CA MET A 69 -5.15 -16.34 3.83
C MET A 69 -4.80 -15.39 4.96
N MET A 70 -5.64 -14.37 5.14
CA MET A 70 -5.48 -13.40 6.21
C MET A 70 -5.76 -14.02 7.58
N ASP A 71 -4.84 -13.77 8.49
CA ASP A 71 -5.03 -13.98 9.92
C ASP A 71 -4.76 -12.68 10.69
N LYS A 72 -4.99 -12.70 12.00
CA LYS A 72 -4.86 -11.53 12.88
C LYS A 72 -3.45 -10.91 12.90
N SER A 73 -2.42 -11.58 12.36
CA SER A 73 -1.05 -11.08 12.31
C SER A 73 -0.75 -10.19 11.11
N TRP A 74 -1.68 -10.08 10.16
CA TRP A 74 -1.55 -9.23 8.98
C TRP A 74 -1.72 -7.75 9.33
N ASP A 75 -0.79 -6.93 8.84
CA ASP A 75 -0.79 -5.48 9.08
C ASP A 75 -2.02 -4.80 8.42
N TRP A 76 -2.66 -5.47 7.45
CA TRP A 76 -3.93 -5.04 6.86
C TRP A 76 -5.01 -4.75 7.90
N HIS A 77 -5.16 -5.58 8.93
CA HIS A 77 -6.22 -5.40 9.92
C HIS A 77 -6.10 -4.07 10.65
N GLU A 78 -4.89 -3.71 11.05
CA GLU A 78 -4.64 -2.44 11.71
C GLU A 78 -4.71 -1.26 10.74
N PHE A 79 -4.17 -1.42 9.53
CA PHE A 79 -4.28 -0.40 8.50
C PHE A 79 -5.74 -0.10 8.18
N SER A 80 -6.58 -1.13 8.01
CA SER A 80 -8.02 -1.01 7.81
C SER A 80 -8.70 -0.30 8.98
N ALA A 81 -8.38 -0.66 10.22
CA ALA A 81 -8.89 0.06 11.39
C ALA A 81 -8.47 1.55 11.40
N SER A 82 -7.23 1.84 11.01
CA SER A 82 -6.70 3.21 10.92
C SER A 82 -7.41 4.02 9.83
N MET A 83 -7.78 3.40 8.70
CA MET A 83 -8.62 4.02 7.68
C MET A 83 -10.00 4.37 8.24
N ILE A 84 -10.67 3.42 8.91
CA ILE A 84 -12.02 3.60 9.46
C ILE A 84 -12.06 4.69 10.54
N ASN A 85 -11.03 4.76 11.38
CA ASN A 85 -10.91 5.76 12.44
C ASN A 85 -10.48 7.15 11.91
N GLY A 86 -10.24 7.29 10.60
CA GLY A 86 -9.80 8.55 9.98
C GLY A 86 -8.37 8.95 10.33
N GLU A 87 -7.54 8.04 10.85
CA GLU A 87 -6.14 8.32 11.17
C GLU A 87 -5.33 8.57 9.90
N ILE A 88 -5.60 7.80 8.84
CA ILE A 88 -4.94 7.98 7.54
C ILE A 88 -5.31 9.33 6.94
N ASP A 89 -6.59 9.67 6.85
CA ASP A 89 -7.03 10.98 6.35
C ASP A 89 -6.41 12.14 7.14
N SER A 90 -6.31 12.00 8.47
CA SER A 90 -5.70 13.02 9.34
C SER A 90 -4.19 13.13 9.14
N LEU A 91 -3.50 12.02 8.88
CA LEU A 91 -2.08 12.02 8.55
C LEU A 91 -1.84 12.74 7.22
N LEU A 92 -2.56 12.35 6.17
CA LEU A 92 -2.27 12.83 4.81
C LEU A 92 -2.55 14.33 4.63
N LYS A 93 -3.43 14.92 5.45
CA LYS A 93 -3.64 16.37 5.49
C LYS A 93 -2.41 17.18 5.93
N GLN A 94 -1.42 16.52 6.52
CA GLN A 94 -0.17 17.17 6.95
C GLN A 94 0.83 17.32 5.80
N PHE A 95 0.63 16.59 4.71
CA PHE A 95 1.52 16.63 3.56
C PHE A 95 1.17 17.80 2.64
N SER A 96 2.20 18.53 2.22
CA SER A 96 2.10 19.67 1.30
C SER A 96 2.36 19.30 -0.15
N PHE A 97 2.51 18.02 -0.45
CA PHE A 97 2.87 17.47 -1.76
C PHE A 97 1.77 16.52 -2.27
N PRO A 98 1.73 16.24 -3.59
CA PRO A 98 0.70 15.38 -4.17
C PRO A 98 0.73 13.97 -3.59
N ILE A 99 -0.41 13.50 -3.09
CA ILE A 99 -0.57 12.11 -2.63
C ILE A 99 -1.46 11.36 -3.61
N HIS A 100 -1.01 10.18 -3.99
CA HIS A 100 -1.69 9.26 -4.87
C HIS A 100 -1.92 7.93 -4.17
N ILE A 101 -3.06 7.30 -4.48
CA ILE A 101 -3.46 6.01 -3.94
C ILE A 101 -3.69 5.09 -5.12
N ILE A 102 -3.04 3.92 -5.12
CA ILE A 102 -3.27 2.88 -6.12
C ILE A 102 -3.79 1.65 -5.41
N LEU A 103 -4.86 1.06 -5.95
CA LEU A 103 -5.28 -0.29 -5.58
C LEU A 103 -5.18 -1.17 -6.82
N THR A 104 -4.58 -2.35 -6.65
CA THR A 104 -4.61 -3.39 -7.67
C THR A 104 -5.17 -4.67 -7.11
N ASP A 105 -5.81 -5.48 -7.95
CA ASP A 105 -5.98 -6.89 -7.59
C ASP A 105 -4.65 -7.62 -7.78
N GLY A 106 -4.33 -8.57 -6.90
CA GLY A 106 -3.08 -9.36 -6.96
C GLY A 106 -3.30 -10.74 -7.56
N GLY A 107 -4.27 -10.88 -8.46
CA GLY A 107 -4.68 -12.18 -9.00
C GLY A 107 -3.52 -12.95 -9.64
N LEU A 108 -3.41 -14.24 -9.29
CA LEU A 108 -2.49 -15.19 -9.91
C LEU A 108 -2.90 -15.43 -11.38
N GLY A 109 -2.41 -14.61 -12.30
CA GLY A 109 -2.33 -14.96 -13.73
C GLY A 109 -3.24 -14.20 -14.73
N GLY A 110 -3.62 -12.95 -14.46
CA GLY A 110 -4.39 -12.12 -15.41
C GLY A 110 -3.89 -10.67 -15.50
N ASN A 111 -4.49 -9.87 -16.39
CA ASN A 111 -4.30 -8.42 -16.42
C ASN A 111 -4.63 -7.85 -15.03
N LEU A 112 -3.67 -7.18 -14.40
CA LEU A 112 -3.88 -6.54 -13.10
C LEU A 112 -4.89 -5.42 -13.26
N ASN A 113 -6.03 -5.54 -12.60
CA ASN A 113 -6.97 -4.45 -12.48
C ASN A 113 -6.37 -3.38 -11.59
N ARG A 114 -6.49 -2.12 -11.99
CA ARG A 114 -5.90 -0.98 -11.28
C ARG A 114 -6.90 0.15 -11.20
N ILE A 115 -7.08 0.69 -9.99
CA ILE A 115 -7.76 1.95 -9.75
C ILE A 115 -6.80 2.91 -9.05
N GLU A 116 -6.85 4.18 -9.43
CA GLU A 116 -6.01 5.22 -8.88
C GLU A 116 -6.83 6.41 -8.40
N PHE A 117 -6.39 7.03 -7.30
CA PHE A 117 -6.95 8.26 -6.75
C PHE A 117 -5.84 9.26 -6.49
N ALA A 118 -6.13 10.54 -6.71
CA ALA A 118 -5.34 11.64 -6.19
C ALA A 118 -6.05 12.22 -4.95
N LEU A 119 -5.27 12.61 -3.95
CA LEU A 119 -5.78 13.36 -2.81
C LEU A 119 -5.83 14.85 -3.14
N GLU A 120 -7.03 15.39 -3.30
CA GLU A 120 -7.26 16.79 -3.60
C GLU A 120 -8.16 17.43 -2.56
N ASN A 121 -7.68 18.50 -1.90
CA ASN A 121 -8.43 19.23 -0.87
C ASN A 121 -8.98 18.30 0.24
N GLY A 122 -8.18 17.30 0.63
CA GLY A 122 -8.54 16.33 1.67
C GLY A 122 -9.58 15.31 1.24
N LYS A 123 -9.87 15.15 -0.05
CA LYS A 123 -10.76 14.13 -0.61
C LYS A 123 -10.04 13.31 -1.67
N LEU A 124 -10.39 12.03 -1.73
CA LEU A 124 -9.95 11.15 -2.81
C LEU A 124 -10.73 11.49 -4.08
N LYS A 125 -10.01 11.71 -5.17
CA LYS A 125 -10.56 11.87 -6.50
C LYS A 125 -10.02 10.79 -7.41
N PHE A 126 -10.93 9.95 -7.89
CA PHE A 126 -10.63 8.93 -8.87
C PHE A 126 -9.94 9.55 -10.10
N GLN A 127 -8.83 8.95 -10.50
CA GLN A 127 -8.06 9.29 -11.68
C GLN A 127 -8.39 8.28 -12.77
N ASN A 128 -8.82 8.78 -13.93
CA ASN A 128 -9.15 7.91 -15.05
C ASN A 128 -7.87 7.29 -15.62
N THR A 129 -7.57 6.05 -15.23
CA THR A 129 -6.42 5.30 -15.75
C THR A 129 -6.75 4.81 -17.15
N SER A 130 -5.80 4.93 -18.08
CA SER A 130 -5.96 4.57 -19.50
C SER A 130 -6.05 3.06 -19.76
N HIS A 131 -6.10 2.25 -18.70
CA HIS A 131 -6.23 0.81 -18.77
C HIS A 131 -7.68 0.46 -18.43
N GLN A 132 -8.30 -0.37 -19.26
CA GLN A 132 -9.70 -0.79 -19.07
C GLN A 132 -9.91 -1.17 -17.62
N ILE A 133 -10.65 -0.35 -16.89
CA ILE A 133 -11.08 -0.67 -15.54
C ILE A 133 -12.04 -1.84 -15.72
N ASP A 134 -11.61 -3.02 -15.32
CA ASP A 134 -12.54 -4.11 -15.15
C ASP A 134 -13.63 -3.66 -14.17
N THR A 135 -14.85 -4.02 -14.50
CA THR A 135 -16.07 -3.81 -13.73
C THR A 135 -15.95 -4.19 -12.25
N SER A 136 -14.95 -5.01 -11.89
CA SER A 136 -14.64 -5.41 -10.52
C SER A 136 -14.42 -4.23 -9.56
N PHE A 137 -13.79 -3.13 -10.01
CA PHE A 137 -13.49 -1.94 -9.19
C PHE A 137 -14.52 -0.80 -9.27
N GLU A 138 -15.67 -1.00 -9.93
CA GLU A 138 -16.67 0.06 -10.09
C GLU A 138 -17.14 0.64 -8.74
N ASP A 139 -17.31 -0.22 -7.74
CA ASP A 139 -17.76 0.14 -6.39
C ASP A 139 -16.79 1.12 -5.71
N LEU A 140 -15.50 1.12 -6.09
CA LEU A 140 -14.49 1.99 -5.50
C LEU A 140 -14.42 3.38 -6.15
N LYS A 141 -14.89 3.56 -7.38
CA LYS A 141 -14.74 4.83 -8.12
C LYS A 141 -15.36 6.04 -7.42
N ASN A 142 -16.43 5.78 -6.66
CA ASN A 142 -17.16 6.83 -5.93
C ASN A 142 -16.63 7.05 -4.50
N CYS A 143 -15.59 6.31 -4.08
CA CYS A 143 -14.98 6.53 -2.79
C CYS A 143 -14.31 7.90 -2.74
N SER A 144 -14.63 8.67 -1.70
CA SER A 144 -14.13 10.03 -1.51
C SER A 144 -13.19 10.16 -0.31
N SER A 145 -13.02 9.07 0.45
CA SER A 145 -12.21 8.98 1.66
C SER A 145 -11.64 7.57 1.85
N PHE A 146 -10.66 7.43 2.74
CA PHE A 146 -10.15 6.10 3.11
C PHE A 146 -11.19 5.27 3.88
N ILE A 147 -12.08 5.93 4.62
CA ILE A 147 -13.22 5.28 5.27
C ILE A 147 -14.11 4.59 4.23
N ASP A 148 -14.46 5.30 3.14
CA ASP A 148 -15.28 4.73 2.07
C ASP A 148 -14.62 3.48 1.47
N ILE A 149 -13.32 3.55 1.16
CA ILE A 149 -12.58 2.41 0.62
C ILE A 149 -12.58 1.25 1.61
N ALA A 150 -12.29 1.51 2.89
CA ALA A 150 -12.26 0.47 3.91
C ALA A 150 -13.62 -0.23 4.06
N MET A 151 -14.72 0.52 4.02
CA MET A 151 -16.08 -0.03 4.07
C MET A 151 -16.38 -0.90 2.84
N VAL A 152 -16.03 -0.44 1.64
CA VAL A 152 -16.23 -1.24 0.42
C VAL A 152 -15.45 -2.55 0.48
N LEU A 153 -14.18 -2.50 0.86
CA LEU A 153 -13.30 -3.67 0.93
C LEU A 153 -13.65 -4.67 2.04
N GLN A 154 -14.55 -4.32 2.96
CA GLN A 154 -15.09 -5.25 3.96
C GLN A 154 -16.25 -6.10 3.45
N ASN A 155 -16.90 -5.70 2.34
CA ASN A 155 -18.00 -6.46 1.77
C ASN A 155 -17.56 -7.88 1.39
N GLU A 156 -18.50 -8.83 1.46
CA GLU A 156 -18.26 -10.26 1.21
C GLU A 156 -17.59 -10.52 -0.15
N LYS A 157 -18.02 -9.81 -1.20
CA LYS A 157 -17.41 -9.83 -2.54
C LYS A 157 -15.89 -9.68 -2.48
N TRP A 158 -15.37 -8.76 -1.66
CA TRP A 158 -13.94 -8.46 -1.61
C TRP A 158 -13.14 -9.46 -0.78
N GLN A 159 -13.78 -10.39 -0.05
CA GLN A 159 -13.08 -11.43 0.69
C GLN A 159 -12.32 -12.37 -0.24
N GLU A 160 -12.80 -12.57 -1.46
CA GLU A 160 -12.17 -13.43 -2.48
C GLU A 160 -11.04 -12.73 -3.26
N TYR A 161 -10.80 -11.43 -3.02
CA TYR A 161 -9.81 -10.66 -3.76
C TYR A 161 -8.57 -10.42 -2.92
N TRP A 162 -7.41 -10.70 -3.52
CA TRP A 162 -6.14 -10.13 -3.06
C TRP A 162 -6.06 -8.68 -3.51
N ILE A 163 -5.79 -7.75 -2.59
CA ILE A 163 -5.66 -6.33 -2.92
C ILE A 163 -4.30 -5.81 -2.48
N ASN A 164 -3.60 -5.21 -3.43
CA ASN A 164 -2.40 -4.43 -3.19
C ASN A 164 -2.81 -2.98 -2.99
N PHE A 165 -2.42 -2.37 -1.86
CA PHE A 165 -2.78 -1.00 -1.52
C PHE A 165 -1.52 -0.14 -1.41
N TYR A 166 -1.46 0.92 -2.21
CA TYR A 166 -0.34 1.85 -2.26
C TYR A 166 -0.80 3.26 -1.87
N ILE A 167 -0.04 3.92 -1.01
CA ILE A 167 -0.11 5.36 -0.79
C ILE A 167 1.26 5.92 -1.15
N HIS A 168 1.36 6.77 -2.16
CA HIS A 168 2.64 7.25 -2.65
C HIS A 168 2.60 8.71 -3.05
N THR A 169 3.77 9.27 -3.28
CA THR A 169 3.97 10.60 -3.87
C THR A 169 5.06 10.52 -4.93
N PRO A 170 4.89 11.16 -6.09
CA PRO A 170 5.92 11.27 -7.11
C PRO A 170 6.92 12.38 -6.76
N PHE A 171 8.20 12.17 -7.06
CA PHE A 171 9.27 13.14 -6.90
C PHE A 171 10.14 13.22 -8.14
N LEU A 172 10.57 14.44 -8.49
CA LEU A 172 11.60 14.67 -9.50
C LEU A 172 12.97 14.77 -8.81
N PRO A 173 13.93 13.88 -9.10
CA PRO A 173 15.23 13.85 -8.43
C PRO A 173 16.01 15.16 -8.51
N ASP A 174 15.90 15.90 -9.62
CA ASP A 174 16.77 17.05 -9.90
C ASP A 174 16.09 18.42 -9.74
N GLU A 175 14.75 18.47 -9.68
CA GLU A 175 14.00 19.75 -9.65
C GLU A 175 13.23 19.98 -8.34
N SER A 176 12.91 18.93 -7.58
CA SER A 176 12.11 19.08 -6.37
C SER A 176 12.86 19.76 -5.23
N GLY A 177 14.19 19.69 -5.23
CA GLY A 177 15.03 20.16 -4.13
C GLY A 177 14.95 19.27 -2.88
N TRP A 178 14.30 18.11 -2.97
CA TRP A 178 14.15 17.16 -1.87
C TRP A 178 15.19 16.06 -2.02
N ASP A 179 16.05 15.92 -1.03
CA ASP A 179 16.95 14.78 -0.97
C ASP A 179 16.27 13.54 -0.32
N ALA A 180 17.00 12.44 -0.25
CA ALA A 180 16.51 11.22 0.37
C ALA A 180 16.16 11.39 1.87
N ASP A 181 16.85 12.28 2.57
CA ASP A 181 16.58 12.58 3.98
C ASP A 181 15.31 13.40 4.14
N ASP A 182 14.99 14.28 3.20
CA ASP A 182 13.74 15.04 3.15
C ASP A 182 12.56 14.14 2.87
N ILE A 183 12.66 13.27 1.85
CA ILE A 183 11.63 12.26 1.54
C ILE A 183 11.42 11.34 2.77
N SER A 184 12.50 10.91 3.41
CA SER A 184 12.41 10.07 4.60
C SER A 184 11.68 10.79 5.75
N ARG A 185 12.15 11.98 6.15
CA ARG A 185 11.63 12.69 7.32
C ARG A 185 10.21 13.22 7.11
N ASN A 186 9.93 13.77 5.94
CA ASN A 186 8.68 14.49 5.68
C ASN A 186 7.57 13.58 5.14
N PHE A 187 7.88 12.34 4.75
CA PHE A 187 6.89 11.41 4.23
C PHE A 187 7.01 10.01 4.84
N LEU A 188 8.10 9.28 4.57
CA LEU A 188 8.19 7.86 4.94
C LEU A 188 8.11 7.61 6.46
N MET A 189 8.77 8.44 7.26
CA MET A 189 8.80 8.31 8.72
C MET A 189 7.41 8.38 9.36
N HIS A 190 6.44 9.05 8.72
CA HIS A 190 5.08 9.12 9.21
C HIS A 190 4.34 7.77 9.13
N PHE A 191 4.75 6.89 8.23
CA PHE A 191 4.18 5.55 8.09
C PHE A 191 4.92 4.49 8.91
N GLU A 192 6.03 4.83 9.57
CA GLU A 192 6.81 3.88 10.36
C GLU A 192 5.98 3.20 11.44
N LYS A 193 4.96 3.85 12.00
CA LYS A 193 4.11 3.21 13.02
C LYS A 193 3.42 1.94 12.52
N TRP A 194 3.12 1.83 11.23
CA TRP A 194 2.50 0.64 10.63
C TRP A 194 3.51 -0.37 10.11
N ILE A 195 4.76 0.03 9.86
CA ILE A 195 5.83 -0.86 9.37
C ILE A 195 6.62 -1.44 10.55
N ASN A 196 6.93 -0.62 11.54
CA ASN A 196 7.99 -0.81 12.54
C ASN A 196 7.45 -1.34 13.87
N LYS A 197 6.77 -2.50 13.82
CA LYS A 197 6.19 -3.11 15.02
C LYS A 197 7.02 -4.28 15.52
N PRO A 198 7.48 -4.25 16.80
CA PRO A 198 7.98 -5.46 17.44
C PRO A 198 6.80 -6.44 17.57
N LYS A 199 6.70 -7.40 16.64
CA LYS A 199 5.68 -8.45 16.72
C LYS A 199 5.96 -9.26 17.97
N LYS A 200 5.06 -9.18 18.96
CA LYS A 200 5.07 -10.08 20.12
C LYS A 200 5.01 -11.49 19.55
N LYS A 201 6.00 -12.32 19.91
CA LYS A 201 5.94 -13.77 19.60
C LYS A 201 4.61 -14.29 20.15
N ILE A 202 3.72 -14.70 19.26
CA ILE A 202 2.53 -15.46 19.63
C ILE A 202 3.10 -16.78 20.16
N LYS A 203 2.93 -17.00 21.47
CA LYS A 203 3.31 -18.25 22.15
C LYS A 203 2.24 -19.30 21.91
#